data_AF-A0A2V7N5L8-F1
#
_entry.id   AF-A0A2V7N5L8-F1
#
_cell.length_a   1.000
_cell.length_b   1.000
_cell.length_c   1.000
_cell.angle_alpha   90.00
_cell.angle_beta   90.00
_cell.angle_gamma   90.00
#
_symmetry.space_group_name_H-M   'P 1'
#
loop_
_entity.id
_entity.type
_entity.pdbx_description
1 polymer ?
#
loop_
_entity_poly.entity_id
_entity_poly.type
_entity_poly.pdbx_seq_one_letter_code
_entity_poly.pdbx_strand_id
1 'polypeptide(L)'
;MTLTVTDARGAASAPATTTATIGNVAPTVNAGPNQTVTLGSPITVSATFSDPGVNDAPWAYAIDWGDGSPQTTGSTTSQSSAITATHTYAAAGTNTVRVTVTDKNGGAGSGTLTVTVTTVANRAPTAVAGGPYTGMVGTPVSFDGSGSSDPDGDALTYAWSFGDGSTGTGVRPAHTYANNGTYTVTLTVTDARGAASAPATTTASIAVASTNVTLVGAGTVASCTSTGDSATAAILDAVPGTVFTVGDNVYPSGSLANFQNCYTPSWGRHKARTSPTLGNHEYDTSPTAADYFTYFGAAAGDPTKGYYSYDLGAWHIVALNSLVSMSAGSAQETWLRADLAAHPARCTLAYWHYPRFSSGTTHGSMVGSQPLWQALY
;
A
#
# COMPACT_ATOMS: atom_id res chain seq x y z
N MET A 1 79.95 26.17 -45.69
CA MET A 1 80.91 27.13 -45.13
C MET A 1 82.08 27.28 -46.10
N THR A 2 82.63 28.48 -46.25
CA THR A 2 83.71 28.78 -47.21
C THR A 2 84.88 29.43 -46.46
N LEU A 3 86.09 28.91 -46.66
CA LEU A 3 87.32 29.48 -46.11
C LEU A 3 88.25 29.90 -47.25
N THR A 4 88.80 31.10 -47.12
CA THR A 4 89.94 31.59 -47.90
C THR A 4 91.01 32.06 -46.93
N VAL A 5 92.25 31.62 -47.15
CA VAL A 5 93.39 32.01 -46.31
C VAL A 5 94.26 32.97 -47.11
N THR A 6 94.65 34.09 -46.50
CA THR A 6 95.45 35.13 -47.15
C THR A 6 96.83 35.19 -46.50
N ASP A 7 97.89 35.21 -47.31
CA ASP A 7 99.26 35.32 -46.79
C ASP A 7 99.58 36.75 -46.29
N ALA A 8 100.72 36.90 -45.60
CA ALA A 8 101.17 38.18 -45.04
C ALA A 8 101.46 39.28 -46.10
N ARG A 9 101.39 38.95 -47.40
CA ARG A 9 101.57 39.87 -48.52
C ARG A 9 100.27 40.10 -49.30
N GLY A 10 99.14 39.56 -48.84
CA GLY A 10 97.80 39.82 -49.40
C GLY A 10 97.33 38.85 -50.48
N ALA A 11 98.07 37.78 -50.78
CA ALA A 11 97.62 36.76 -51.75
C ALA A 11 96.66 35.75 -51.09
N ALA A 12 95.44 35.62 -51.60
CA ALA A 12 94.43 34.70 -51.08
C ALA A 12 94.44 33.35 -51.81
N SER A 13 94.18 32.26 -51.07
CA SER A 13 93.96 30.93 -51.66
C SER A 13 92.68 30.90 -52.52
N ALA A 14 92.57 29.92 -53.41
CA ALA A 14 91.27 29.55 -53.97
C ALA A 14 90.29 29.19 -52.83
N PRO A 15 88.98 29.51 -52.92
CA PRO A 15 88.03 29.19 -51.87
C PRO A 15 87.90 27.69 -51.67
N ALA A 16 88.16 27.23 -50.45
CA ALA A 16 87.80 25.88 -50.04
C ALA A 16 86.36 25.89 -49.52
N THR A 17 85.50 25.04 -50.08
CA THR A 17 84.11 24.91 -49.64
C THR A 17 83.87 23.54 -49.02
N THR A 18 83.06 23.53 -47.97
CA THR A 18 82.47 22.31 -47.42
C THR A 18 80.99 22.55 -47.14
N THR A 19 80.17 21.52 -47.32
CA THR A 19 78.75 21.54 -46.94
C THR A 19 78.61 21.16 -45.48
N ALA A 20 77.99 22.04 -44.69
CA ALA A 20 77.50 21.70 -43.37
C ALA A 20 76.00 21.42 -43.50
N THR A 21 75.59 20.19 -43.24
CA THR A 21 74.16 19.83 -43.16
C THR A 21 73.72 20.04 -41.72
N ILE A 22 72.92 21.07 -41.47
CA ILE A 22 72.25 21.25 -40.17
C ILE A 22 70.93 20.50 -40.26
N GLY A 23 70.76 19.45 -39.46
CA GLY A 23 69.48 18.74 -39.37
C GLY A 23 68.46 19.56 -38.60
N ASN A 24 67.20 19.50 -39.03
CA ASN A 24 66.08 20.00 -38.23
C ASN A 24 65.88 19.10 -37.00
N VAL A 25 65.52 19.67 -35.86
CA VAL A 25 65.25 18.93 -34.63
C VAL A 25 63.77 19.09 -34.30
N ALA A 26 63.03 17.98 -34.24
CA ALA A 26 61.61 18.03 -33.94
C ALA A 26 61.33 18.54 -32.51
N PRO A 27 60.18 19.19 -32.27
CA PRO A 27 59.75 19.56 -30.93
C PRO A 27 59.69 18.37 -29.97
N THR A 28 59.98 18.59 -28.69
CA THR A 28 59.65 17.64 -27.61
C THR A 28 58.38 18.09 -26.92
N VAL A 29 57.38 17.21 -26.83
CA VAL A 29 56.03 17.55 -26.33
C VAL A 29 55.73 16.80 -25.04
N ASN A 30 55.27 17.54 -24.02
CA ASN A 30 54.66 17.00 -22.81
C ASN A 30 53.16 17.31 -22.85
N ALA A 31 52.33 16.29 -23.02
CA ALA A 31 50.88 16.45 -23.11
C ALA A 31 50.22 16.82 -21.76
N GLY A 32 50.96 16.73 -20.65
CA GLY A 32 50.47 16.93 -19.30
C GLY A 32 50.19 15.63 -18.56
N PRO A 33 49.72 15.69 -17.30
CA PRO A 33 49.43 14.51 -16.49
C PRO A 33 48.17 13.78 -16.98
N ASN A 34 48.08 12.49 -16.63
CA ASN A 34 46.85 11.71 -16.79
C ASN A 34 45.70 12.33 -15.97
N GLN A 35 44.46 12.20 -16.46
CA GLN A 35 43.27 12.78 -15.84
C GLN A 35 42.22 11.71 -15.58
N THR A 36 41.39 11.92 -14.56
CA THR A 36 40.20 11.11 -14.29
C THR A 36 39.01 12.03 -14.13
N VAL A 37 37.92 11.75 -14.83
CA VAL A 37 36.75 12.63 -14.94
C VAL A 37 35.46 11.81 -14.94
N THR A 38 34.38 12.37 -14.43
CA THR A 38 33.05 11.77 -14.56
C THR A 38 32.51 11.97 -15.99
N LEU A 39 31.82 10.98 -16.53
CA LEU A 39 31.15 11.06 -17.83
C LEU A 39 30.34 12.37 -17.96
N GLY A 40 30.52 13.08 -19.08
CA GLY A 40 29.85 14.35 -19.37
C GLY A 40 30.51 15.60 -18.76
N SER A 41 31.52 15.46 -17.89
CA SER A 41 32.31 16.60 -17.42
C SER A 41 33.45 16.93 -18.40
N PRO A 42 33.75 18.22 -18.65
CA PRO A 42 34.84 18.61 -19.53
C PRO A 42 36.20 18.34 -18.89
N ILE A 43 37.16 17.90 -19.69
CA ILE A 43 38.58 17.89 -19.35
C ILE A 43 39.28 19.06 -20.03
N THR A 44 40.41 19.47 -19.47
CA THR A 44 41.27 20.51 -20.04
C THR A 44 42.67 19.93 -20.23
N VAL A 45 43.15 19.89 -21.46
CA VAL A 45 44.55 19.62 -21.76
C VAL A 45 45.34 20.92 -21.60
N SER A 46 46.52 20.81 -21.00
CA SER A 46 47.49 21.91 -20.88
C SER A 46 48.87 21.36 -21.22
N ALA A 47 49.16 21.30 -22.51
CA ALA A 47 50.39 20.71 -23.03
C ALA A 47 51.50 21.74 -23.15
N THR A 48 52.72 21.35 -22.83
CA THR A 48 53.93 22.15 -23.02
C THR A 48 54.83 21.49 -24.06
N PHE A 49 55.67 22.29 -24.71
CA PHE A 49 56.65 21.77 -25.65
C PHE A 49 57.92 22.61 -25.63
N SER A 50 59.01 22.03 -26.12
CA SER A 50 60.30 22.69 -26.30
C SER A 50 60.87 22.29 -27.66
N ASP A 51 61.32 23.27 -28.43
CA ASP A 51 61.96 23.09 -29.73
C ASP A 51 63.36 23.75 -29.71
N PRO A 52 64.44 22.95 -29.82
CA PRO A 52 65.81 23.47 -29.83
C PRO A 52 66.20 24.27 -31.08
N GLY A 53 65.45 24.14 -32.17
CA GLY A 53 65.79 24.80 -33.43
C GLY A 53 65.48 26.30 -33.42
N VAL A 54 66.34 27.07 -34.10
CA VAL A 54 66.28 28.53 -34.09
C VAL A 54 65.35 29.03 -35.20
N ASN A 55 64.40 29.89 -34.84
CA ASN A 55 63.37 30.46 -35.72
C ASN A 55 62.30 29.46 -36.22
N ASP A 56 62.00 28.39 -35.50
CA ASP A 56 61.06 27.34 -35.96
C ASP A 56 59.58 27.62 -35.73
N ALA A 57 59.27 28.80 -35.17
CA ALA A 57 57.93 29.35 -35.15
C ALA A 57 57.41 29.68 -36.58
N PRO A 58 56.09 29.57 -36.83
CA PRO A 58 55.06 29.09 -35.91
C PRO A 58 55.02 27.56 -35.81
N TRP A 59 54.59 27.05 -34.66
CA TRP A 59 54.35 25.62 -34.44
C TRP A 59 52.87 25.31 -34.58
N ALA A 60 52.52 24.44 -35.52
CA ALA A 60 51.19 23.88 -35.64
C ALA A 60 50.99 22.79 -34.58
N TYR A 61 49.81 22.70 -33.98
CA TYR A 61 49.46 21.62 -33.06
C TYR A 61 48.17 20.92 -33.48
N ALA A 62 48.09 19.64 -33.15
CA ALA A 62 46.90 18.81 -33.29
C ALA A 62 46.72 17.95 -32.03
N ILE A 63 45.52 17.94 -31.47
CA ILE A 63 45.14 17.16 -30.30
C ILE A 63 44.14 16.11 -30.76
N ASP A 64 44.56 14.85 -30.69
CA ASP A 64 43.69 13.69 -30.89
C ASP A 64 43.14 13.25 -29.54
N TRP A 65 41.81 13.26 -29.40
CA TRP A 65 41.12 12.90 -28.16
C TRP A 65 41.03 11.40 -27.93
N GLY A 66 41.35 10.57 -28.94
CA GLY A 66 41.38 9.12 -28.82
C GLY A 66 40.02 8.42 -28.79
N ASP A 67 38.92 9.17 -28.93
CA ASP A 67 37.53 8.66 -28.96
C ASP A 67 36.89 8.74 -30.36
N GLY A 68 37.67 9.09 -31.39
CA GLY A 68 37.19 9.28 -32.77
C GLY A 68 36.54 10.64 -33.03
N SER A 69 36.47 11.53 -32.04
CA SER A 69 36.04 12.92 -32.24
C SER A 69 37.03 13.68 -33.14
N PRO A 70 36.58 14.75 -33.84
CA PRO A 70 37.47 15.60 -34.60
C PRO A 70 38.63 16.14 -33.75
N GLN A 71 39.84 16.14 -34.32
CA GLN A 71 41.02 16.67 -33.65
C GLN A 71 40.89 18.17 -33.42
N THR A 72 41.40 18.66 -32.29
CA THR A 72 41.55 20.10 -32.05
C THR A 72 42.89 20.57 -32.61
N THR A 73 42.86 21.46 -33.59
CA THR A 73 44.07 21.95 -34.27
C THR A 73 44.26 23.45 -34.07
N GLY A 74 45.51 23.92 -34.07
CA GLY A 74 45.83 25.34 -34.04
C GLY A 74 47.31 25.61 -34.27
N SER A 75 47.76 26.82 -33.93
CA SER A 75 49.15 27.25 -34.09
C SER A 75 49.56 28.18 -32.95
N THR A 76 50.83 28.16 -32.57
CA THR A 76 51.43 29.08 -31.60
C THR A 76 52.77 29.61 -32.09
N THR A 77 53.12 30.84 -31.71
CA THR A 77 54.43 31.45 -31.96
C THR A 77 55.29 31.51 -30.69
N SER A 78 54.79 30.98 -29.58
CA SER A 78 55.46 30.98 -28.28
C SER A 78 55.53 29.57 -27.71
N GLN A 79 56.73 29.18 -27.27
CA GLN A 79 56.95 27.95 -26.49
C GLN A 79 56.67 28.17 -25.00
N SER A 80 56.56 29.42 -24.53
CA SER A 80 56.34 29.73 -23.10
C SER A 80 54.86 29.66 -22.69
N SER A 81 53.95 29.60 -23.66
CA SER A 81 52.51 29.47 -23.42
C SER A 81 52.08 28.02 -23.69
N ALA A 82 51.42 27.41 -22.71
CA ALA A 82 50.88 26.07 -22.88
C ALA A 82 49.78 26.05 -23.95
N ILE A 83 49.70 24.95 -24.70
CA ILE A 83 48.60 24.66 -25.61
C ILE A 83 47.45 24.14 -24.75
N THR A 84 46.34 24.89 -24.73
CA THR A 84 45.15 24.53 -23.95
C THR A 84 43.94 24.24 -24.84
N ALA A 85 43.20 23.18 -24.51
CA ALA A 85 41.96 22.82 -25.17
C ALA A 85 41.06 22.03 -24.23
N THR A 86 39.74 22.12 -24.43
CA THR A 86 38.75 21.36 -23.65
C THR A 86 38.04 20.32 -24.51
N HIS A 87 37.66 19.20 -23.88
CA HIS A 87 36.88 18.14 -24.52
C HIS A 87 35.93 17.48 -23.52
N THR A 88 34.82 16.92 -24.00
CA THR A 88 33.87 16.18 -23.17
C THR A 88 33.59 14.83 -23.81
N TYR A 89 33.83 13.74 -23.08
CA TYR A 89 33.61 12.39 -23.57
C TYR A 89 32.14 11.97 -23.41
N ALA A 90 31.59 11.32 -24.43
CA ALA A 90 30.21 10.83 -24.46
C ALA A 90 30.06 9.39 -23.93
N ALA A 91 31.16 8.68 -23.74
CA ALA A 91 31.17 7.32 -23.19
C ALA A 91 32.24 7.17 -22.09
N ALA A 92 31.95 6.32 -21.10
CA ALA A 92 32.91 5.94 -20.08
C ALA A 92 33.96 4.98 -20.65
N GLY A 93 35.16 5.00 -20.09
CA GLY A 93 36.29 4.22 -20.58
C GLY A 93 37.61 4.97 -20.44
N THR A 94 38.66 4.41 -21.04
CA THR A 94 39.99 4.99 -21.02
C THR A 94 40.38 5.42 -22.42
N ASN A 95 40.68 6.72 -22.60
CA ASN A 95 41.08 7.30 -23.87
C ASN A 95 42.54 7.79 -23.78
N THR A 96 43.31 7.57 -24.84
CA THR A 96 44.68 8.08 -24.95
C THR A 96 44.66 9.35 -25.79
N VAL A 97 44.86 10.49 -25.14
CA VAL A 97 44.94 11.79 -25.82
C VAL A 97 46.38 11.98 -26.31
N ARG A 98 46.53 12.29 -27.60
CA ARG A 98 47.83 12.55 -28.23
C ARG A 98 47.92 14.00 -28.68
N VAL A 99 48.90 14.73 -28.15
CA VAL A 99 49.22 16.09 -28.58
C VAL A 99 50.42 16.02 -29.50
N THR A 100 50.26 16.46 -30.74
CA THR A 100 51.34 16.55 -31.74
C THR A 100 51.65 18.00 -32.01
N VAL A 101 52.92 18.38 -31.97
CA VAL A 101 53.40 19.73 -32.31
C VAL A 101 54.39 19.61 -33.47
N THR A 102 54.15 20.37 -34.55
CA THR A 102 54.93 20.36 -35.78
C THR A 102 55.56 21.73 -35.99
N ASP A 103 56.87 21.77 -36.17
CA ASP A 103 57.60 22.98 -36.52
C ASP A 103 57.37 23.41 -37.98
N LYS A 104 57.76 24.64 -38.33
CA LYS A 104 57.59 25.20 -39.69
C LYS A 104 58.35 24.42 -40.77
N ASN A 105 59.36 23.64 -40.39
CA ASN A 105 60.22 22.86 -41.26
C ASN A 105 59.74 21.40 -41.39
N GLY A 106 58.62 21.05 -40.75
CA GLY A 106 57.95 19.76 -40.83
C GLY A 106 58.41 18.72 -39.81
N GLY A 107 59.31 19.06 -38.87
CA GLY A 107 59.64 18.20 -37.75
C GLY A 107 58.49 18.15 -36.76
N ALA A 108 58.10 16.94 -36.34
CA ALA A 108 56.94 16.74 -35.47
C ALA A 108 57.28 15.89 -34.24
N GLY A 109 56.92 16.39 -33.06
CA GLY A 109 56.96 15.68 -31.80
C GLY A 109 55.57 15.38 -31.26
N SER A 110 55.44 14.33 -30.45
CA SER A 110 54.17 14.07 -29.76
C SER A 110 54.36 13.59 -28.34
N GLY A 111 53.44 14.01 -27.47
CA GLY A 111 53.26 13.50 -26.11
C GLY A 111 51.87 12.91 -25.96
N THR A 112 51.69 12.05 -24.96
CA THR A 112 50.39 11.42 -24.66
C THR A 112 50.05 11.54 -23.19
N LEU A 113 48.76 11.68 -22.89
CA LEU A 113 48.20 11.47 -21.56
C LEU A 113 47.00 10.52 -21.66
N THR A 114 46.66 9.87 -20.55
CA THR A 114 45.49 9.01 -20.44
C THR A 114 44.37 9.75 -19.73
N VAL A 115 43.15 9.70 -20.28
CA VAL A 115 41.93 10.17 -19.62
C VAL A 115 41.05 8.97 -19.29
N THR A 116 40.81 8.75 -18.01
CA THR A 116 39.86 7.75 -17.52
C THR A 116 38.52 8.42 -17.22
N VAL A 117 37.50 8.08 -17.99
CA VAL A 117 36.14 8.57 -17.85
C VAL A 117 35.33 7.54 -17.07
N THR A 118 34.83 7.91 -15.89
CA THR A 118 34.07 7.02 -15.00
C THR A 118 32.60 7.39 -14.98
N THR A 119 31.72 6.40 -14.79
CA THR A 119 30.31 6.65 -14.43
C THR A 119 30.16 6.67 -12.91
N VAL A 120 29.23 7.46 -12.40
CA VAL A 120 28.79 7.31 -11.01
C VAL A 120 27.91 6.06 -10.94
N ALA A 121 28.24 5.14 -10.02
CA ALA A 121 27.43 3.94 -9.81
C ALA A 121 26.01 4.34 -9.37
N ASN A 122 24.99 3.74 -9.98
CA ASN A 122 23.60 3.96 -9.57
C ASN A 122 23.33 3.27 -8.23
N ARG A 123 22.75 3.99 -7.27
CA ARG A 123 22.35 3.45 -5.98
C ARG A 123 20.83 3.30 -5.95
N ALA A 124 20.37 2.08 -5.69
CA ALA A 124 18.94 1.81 -5.63
C ALA A 124 18.21 2.70 -4.61
N PRO A 125 16.96 3.09 -4.91
CA PRO A 125 16.16 3.92 -4.02
C PRO A 125 15.68 3.16 -2.78
N THR A 126 15.17 3.89 -1.79
CA THR A 126 14.50 3.36 -0.60
C THR A 126 13.01 3.66 -0.64
N ALA A 127 12.18 2.62 -0.66
CA ALA A 127 10.72 2.76 -0.56
C ALA A 127 10.29 2.97 0.90
N VAL A 128 9.32 3.85 1.12
CA VAL A 128 8.63 4.05 2.40
C VAL A 128 7.13 4.00 2.15
N ALA A 129 6.50 2.88 2.50
CA ALA A 129 5.08 2.61 2.25
C ALA A 129 4.11 3.36 3.18
N GLY A 130 4.62 4.07 4.19
CA GLY A 130 3.81 4.78 5.19
C GLY A 130 2.99 3.84 6.10
N GLY A 131 1.87 4.36 6.60
CA GLY A 131 0.93 3.62 7.45
C GLY A 131 1.41 3.45 8.91
N PRO A 132 0.79 2.51 9.68
CA PRO A 132 -0.30 1.63 9.26
C PRO A 132 -1.58 2.40 8.90
N TYR A 133 -2.43 1.78 8.10
CA TYR A 133 -3.68 2.37 7.60
C TYR A 133 -4.90 1.69 8.21
N THR A 134 -5.98 2.45 8.35
CA THR A 134 -7.29 1.95 8.76
C THR A 134 -8.37 2.48 7.83
N GLY A 135 -9.46 1.73 7.66
CA GLY A 135 -10.57 2.13 6.79
C GLY A 135 -11.82 1.28 7.03
N MET A 136 -12.89 1.62 6.32
CA MET A 136 -14.11 0.81 6.28
C MET A 136 -14.31 0.15 4.92
N VAL A 137 -14.96 -1.00 4.90
CA VAL A 137 -15.39 -1.67 3.66
C VAL A 137 -16.16 -0.69 2.78
N GLY A 138 -15.83 -0.66 1.50
CA GLY A 138 -16.47 0.23 0.52
C GLY A 138 -16.06 1.70 0.62
N THR A 139 -15.12 2.06 1.50
CA THR A 139 -14.57 3.42 1.58
C THR A 139 -13.13 3.48 1.05
N PRO A 140 -12.76 4.52 0.28
CA PRO A 140 -11.39 4.68 -0.18
C PRO A 140 -10.41 4.94 0.97
N VAL A 141 -9.35 4.14 1.05
CA VAL A 141 -8.18 4.36 1.90
C VAL A 141 -7.12 5.09 1.06
N SER A 142 -6.61 6.21 1.57
CA SER A 142 -5.53 6.98 0.92
C SER A 142 -4.16 6.52 1.43
N PHE A 143 -3.30 6.12 0.51
CA PHE A 143 -1.93 5.68 0.78
C PHE A 143 -0.95 6.83 0.57
N ASP A 144 0.24 6.72 1.17
CA ASP A 144 1.25 7.76 1.09
C ASP A 144 2.65 7.16 1.02
N GLY A 145 3.23 7.19 -0.18
CA GLY A 145 4.59 6.77 -0.46
C GLY A 145 5.60 7.91 -0.44
N SER A 146 5.20 9.15 -0.10
CA SER A 146 6.06 10.34 -0.29
C SER A 146 7.31 10.39 0.57
N GLY A 147 7.46 9.46 1.52
CA GLY A 147 8.70 9.27 2.28
C GLY A 147 9.80 8.52 1.50
N SER A 148 9.49 8.00 0.31
CA SER A 148 10.46 7.30 -0.53
C SER A 148 11.49 8.27 -1.11
N SER A 149 12.74 7.82 -1.23
CA SER A 149 13.84 8.68 -1.70
C SER A 149 14.89 7.90 -2.48
N ASP A 150 15.56 8.62 -3.38
CA ASP A 150 16.71 8.12 -4.14
C ASP A 150 18.00 8.80 -3.64
N PRO A 151 19.07 8.05 -3.30
CA PRO A 151 20.33 8.63 -2.83
C PRO A 151 21.04 9.53 -3.84
N ASP A 152 20.79 9.34 -5.13
CA ASP A 152 21.38 10.10 -6.23
C ASP A 152 20.46 11.26 -6.69
N GLY A 153 19.26 11.38 -6.11
CA GLY A 153 18.28 12.42 -6.42
C GLY A 153 17.47 12.15 -7.68
N ASP A 154 17.49 10.92 -8.19
CA ASP A 154 16.73 10.53 -9.37
C ASP A 154 15.21 10.55 -9.10
N ALA A 155 14.44 10.81 -10.16
CA ALA A 155 12.99 10.73 -10.10
C ALA A 155 12.52 9.28 -9.87
N LEU A 156 11.48 9.12 -9.06
CA LEU A 156 10.94 7.82 -8.68
C LEU A 156 9.60 7.51 -9.35
N THR A 157 9.44 6.25 -9.75
CA THR A 157 8.15 5.63 -10.10
C THR A 157 7.69 4.70 -8.97
N TYR A 158 6.37 4.56 -8.80
CA TYR A 158 5.76 3.90 -7.62
C TYR A 158 4.84 2.76 -8.06
N ALA A 159 5.05 1.57 -7.51
CA ALA A 159 4.22 0.40 -7.73
C ALA A 159 3.71 -0.16 -6.39
N TRP A 160 2.39 -0.17 -6.22
CA TRP A 160 1.71 -0.65 -5.02
C TRP A 160 1.01 -1.99 -5.28
N SER A 161 1.07 -2.88 -4.29
CA SER A 161 0.17 -4.02 -4.14
C SER A 161 -0.61 -3.86 -2.84
N PHE A 162 -1.94 -3.90 -2.92
CA PHE A 162 -2.81 -3.64 -1.77
C PHE A 162 -3.09 -4.89 -0.91
N GLY A 163 -2.58 -6.06 -1.31
CA GLY A 163 -2.72 -7.30 -0.55
C GLY A 163 -4.03 -8.05 -0.77
N ASP A 164 -4.96 -7.52 -1.58
CA ASP A 164 -6.21 -8.15 -2.00
C ASP A 164 -6.19 -8.61 -3.46
N GLY A 165 -5.02 -8.58 -4.11
CA GLY A 165 -4.83 -8.84 -5.53
C GLY A 165 -4.88 -7.60 -6.42
N SER A 166 -5.29 -6.45 -5.89
CA SER A 166 -5.31 -5.18 -6.63
C SER A 166 -3.96 -4.45 -6.55
N THR A 167 -3.69 -3.60 -7.54
CA THR A 167 -2.45 -2.81 -7.65
C THR A 167 -2.73 -1.32 -7.87
N GLY A 168 -1.76 -0.46 -7.57
CA GLY A 168 -1.86 0.98 -7.81
C GLY A 168 -0.52 1.63 -8.16
N THR A 169 -0.58 2.87 -8.66
CA THR A 169 0.60 3.65 -9.06
C THR A 169 0.54 5.08 -8.52
N GLY A 170 1.69 5.73 -8.44
CA GLY A 170 1.83 7.11 -8.00
C GLY A 170 2.15 7.25 -6.51
N VAL A 171 2.44 8.48 -6.10
CA VAL A 171 2.92 8.78 -4.74
C VAL A 171 1.82 8.58 -3.70
N ARG A 172 0.59 8.97 -4.02
CA ARG A 172 -0.57 8.97 -3.11
C ARG A 172 -1.81 8.33 -3.77
N PRO A 173 -1.81 7.02 -4.06
CA PRO A 173 -2.99 6.36 -4.61
C PRO A 173 -4.07 6.19 -3.55
N ALA A 174 -5.31 5.99 -3.98
CA ALA A 174 -6.39 5.54 -3.12
C ALA A 174 -6.86 4.15 -3.58
N HIS A 175 -7.26 3.29 -2.62
CA HIS A 175 -7.82 1.97 -2.90
C HIS A 175 -9.01 1.68 -2.00
N THR A 176 -10.01 0.96 -2.52
CA THR A 176 -11.23 0.59 -1.79
C THR A 176 -11.30 -0.92 -1.64
N TYR A 177 -11.35 -1.40 -0.41
CA TYR A 177 -11.43 -2.84 -0.13
C TYR A 177 -12.89 -3.32 -0.09
N ALA A 178 -13.15 -4.45 -0.76
CA ALA A 178 -14.49 -5.05 -0.84
C ALA A 178 -14.87 -5.84 0.42
N ASN A 179 -13.89 -6.34 1.17
CA ASN A 179 -14.09 -7.15 2.37
C ASN A 179 -13.32 -6.56 3.56
N ASN A 180 -13.81 -6.81 4.77
CA ASN A 180 -13.06 -6.49 5.98
C ASN A 180 -11.90 -7.46 6.17
N GLY A 181 -10.89 -7.04 6.91
CA GLY A 181 -9.69 -7.84 7.16
C GLY A 181 -8.44 -6.97 7.32
N THR A 182 -7.31 -7.62 7.53
CA THR A 182 -6.00 -6.98 7.55
C THR A 182 -5.25 -7.39 6.29
N TYR A 183 -4.84 -6.40 5.51
CA TYR A 183 -4.13 -6.59 4.25
C TYR A 183 -2.68 -6.12 4.37
N THR A 184 -1.75 -6.91 3.84
CA THR A 184 -0.33 -6.52 3.71
C THR A 184 -0.17 -5.68 2.45
N VAL A 185 0.09 -4.39 2.64
CA VAL A 185 0.30 -3.43 1.56
C VAL A 185 1.79 -3.35 1.28
N THR A 186 2.18 -3.46 0.01
CA THR A 186 3.58 -3.45 -0.42
C THR A 186 3.81 -2.32 -1.42
N LEU A 187 4.88 -1.54 -1.21
CA LEU A 187 5.38 -0.54 -2.14
C LEU A 187 6.76 -0.94 -2.65
N THR A 188 6.97 -0.84 -3.96
CA THR A 188 8.28 -0.82 -4.60
C THR A 188 8.43 0.49 -5.38
N VAL A 189 9.58 1.15 -5.26
CA VAL A 189 9.90 2.33 -6.08
C VAL A 189 11.07 2.02 -7.02
N THR A 190 11.08 2.62 -8.20
CA THR A 190 12.15 2.44 -9.20
C THR A 190 12.65 3.81 -9.66
N ASP A 191 13.97 3.99 -9.68
CA ASP A 191 14.61 5.23 -10.12
C ASP A 191 14.60 5.38 -11.65
N ALA A 192 14.98 6.57 -12.13
CA ALA A 192 15.02 6.89 -13.55
C ALA A 192 16.09 6.12 -14.35
N ARG A 193 17.07 5.53 -13.68
CA ARG A 193 18.12 4.68 -14.24
C ARG A 193 17.77 3.18 -14.17
N GLY A 194 16.57 2.85 -13.69
CA GLY A 194 15.99 1.51 -13.69
C GLY A 194 16.33 0.64 -12.47
N ALA A 195 16.98 1.15 -11.42
CA ALA A 195 17.17 0.35 -10.21
C ALA A 195 15.94 0.43 -9.30
N ALA A 196 15.51 -0.74 -8.81
CA ALA A 196 14.35 -0.87 -7.93
C ALA A 196 14.77 -0.98 -6.46
N SER A 197 13.95 -0.44 -5.57
CA SER A 197 14.09 -0.62 -4.13
C SER A 197 13.81 -2.05 -3.70
N ALA A 198 14.25 -2.42 -2.50
CA ALA A 198 13.62 -3.53 -1.80
C ALA A 198 12.14 -3.21 -1.53
N PRO A 199 11.23 -4.22 -1.47
CA PRO A 199 9.84 -3.99 -1.13
C PRO A 199 9.68 -3.46 0.30
N ALA A 200 8.92 -2.38 0.48
CA ALA A 200 8.51 -1.89 1.79
C ALA A 200 7.07 -2.32 2.08
N THR A 201 6.81 -2.88 3.26
CA THR A 201 5.50 -3.39 3.64
C THR A 201 4.89 -2.64 4.82
N THR A 202 3.57 -2.46 4.79
CA THR A 202 2.76 -1.93 5.90
C THR A 202 1.42 -2.66 5.94
N THR A 203 0.53 -2.28 6.87
CA THR A 203 -0.77 -2.93 7.02
C THR A 203 -1.92 -1.95 6.74
N ALA A 204 -3.00 -2.46 6.16
CA ALA A 204 -4.29 -1.79 6.09
C ALA A 204 -5.33 -2.65 6.82
N SER A 205 -5.91 -2.12 7.91
CA SER A 205 -6.96 -2.79 8.66
C SER A 205 -8.33 -2.22 8.29
N ILE A 206 -9.15 -3.04 7.63
CA ILE A 206 -10.45 -2.65 7.10
C ILE A 206 -11.56 -3.27 7.95
N ALA A 207 -12.40 -2.42 8.52
CA ALA A 207 -13.54 -2.82 9.32
C ALA A 207 -14.86 -2.72 8.53
N VAL A 208 -15.90 -3.43 8.98
CA VAL A 208 -17.27 -3.10 8.61
C VAL A 208 -17.82 -2.07 9.60
N ALA A 209 -18.72 -1.19 9.15
CA ALA A 209 -19.46 -0.34 10.07
C ALA A 209 -20.31 -1.24 10.99
N SER A 210 -19.93 -1.35 12.27
CA SER A 210 -20.72 -2.07 13.26
C SER A 210 -21.85 -1.16 13.72
N THR A 211 -23.09 -1.45 13.32
CA THR A 211 -24.26 -0.94 14.05
C THR A 211 -24.39 -1.80 15.30
N ASN A 212 -24.00 -1.28 16.46
CA ASN A 212 -24.31 -1.94 17.73
C ASN A 212 -25.82 -2.20 17.78
N VAL A 213 -26.21 -3.46 17.98
CA VAL A 213 -27.60 -3.84 18.17
C VAL A 213 -27.85 -4.08 19.65
N THR A 214 -28.92 -3.49 20.17
CA THR A 214 -29.39 -3.75 21.53
C THR A 214 -30.60 -4.65 21.45
N LEU A 215 -30.50 -5.82 22.10
CA LEU A 215 -31.58 -6.78 22.23
C LEU A 215 -31.87 -6.98 23.73
N VAL A 216 -33.11 -6.69 24.15
CA VAL A 216 -33.52 -6.70 25.56
C VAL A 216 -34.54 -7.79 25.79
N GLY A 217 -34.24 -8.72 26.69
CA GLY A 217 -35.12 -9.85 27.00
C GLY A 217 -36.04 -9.59 28.18
N ALA A 218 -37.28 -10.05 28.08
CA ALA A 218 -38.23 -10.08 29.18
C ALA A 218 -39.09 -11.35 29.14
N GLY A 219 -39.59 -11.78 30.29
CA GLY A 219 -40.55 -12.88 30.42
C GLY A 219 -41.53 -12.56 31.52
N THR A 220 -42.72 -13.15 31.49
CA THR A 220 -43.79 -12.84 32.46
C THR A 220 -44.09 -11.33 32.46
N VAL A 221 -44.66 -10.85 31.36
CA VAL A 221 -44.57 -9.43 31.00
C VAL A 221 -45.62 -8.56 31.70
N ALA A 222 -46.90 -8.70 31.35
CA ALA A 222 -47.97 -7.89 31.90
C ALA A 222 -48.87 -8.71 32.84
N SER A 223 -49.47 -8.07 33.84
CA SER A 223 -50.40 -8.73 34.76
C SER A 223 -51.59 -7.86 35.11
N CYS A 224 -52.79 -8.42 35.02
CA CYS A 224 -54.01 -7.74 35.43
C CYS A 224 -54.16 -7.58 36.96
N THR A 225 -53.27 -8.17 37.75
CA THR A 225 -53.37 -8.17 39.22
C THR A 225 -52.20 -7.44 39.90
N SER A 226 -51.29 -6.85 39.14
CA SER A 226 -50.14 -6.11 39.68
C SER A 226 -49.77 -4.92 38.81
N THR A 227 -48.90 -4.04 39.31
CA THR A 227 -48.42 -2.84 38.59
C THR A 227 -46.92 -2.89 38.30
N GLY A 228 -46.25 -4.01 38.62
CA GLY A 228 -44.81 -4.17 38.40
C GLY A 228 -44.41 -4.14 36.93
N ASP A 229 -45.33 -4.49 36.05
CA ASP A 229 -45.21 -4.41 34.59
C ASP A 229 -45.02 -2.97 34.09
N SER A 230 -45.67 -1.99 34.73
CA SER A 230 -45.48 -0.57 34.41
C SER A 230 -44.08 -0.08 34.79
N ALA A 231 -43.50 -0.61 35.87
CA ALA A 231 -42.14 -0.30 36.29
C ALA A 231 -41.09 -0.89 35.34
N THR A 232 -41.28 -2.13 34.87
CA THR A 232 -40.37 -2.73 33.86
C THR A 232 -40.51 -2.05 32.50
N ALA A 233 -41.71 -1.61 32.11
CA ALA A 233 -41.89 -0.78 30.91
C ALA A 233 -41.13 0.56 31.01
N ALA A 234 -41.03 1.16 32.20
CA ALA A 234 -40.27 2.40 32.40
C ALA A 234 -38.75 2.20 32.22
N ILE A 235 -38.22 1.01 32.54
CA ILE A 235 -36.82 0.66 32.23
C ILE A 235 -36.62 0.64 30.71
N LEU A 236 -37.57 0.06 29.97
CA LEU A 236 -37.49 -0.03 28.50
C LEU A 236 -37.59 1.33 27.78
N ASP A 237 -38.15 2.36 28.43
CA ASP A 237 -38.19 3.72 27.88
C ASP A 237 -36.78 4.31 27.74
N ALA A 238 -35.86 3.93 28.63
CA ALA A 238 -34.47 4.39 28.62
C ALA A 238 -33.51 3.49 27.82
N VAL A 239 -33.95 2.29 27.43
CA VAL A 239 -33.12 1.32 26.71
C VAL A 239 -33.64 1.20 25.28
N PRO A 240 -32.95 1.74 24.25
CA PRO A 240 -33.37 1.60 22.86
C PRO A 240 -33.11 0.18 22.33
N GLY A 241 -33.65 -0.13 21.15
CA GLY A 241 -33.41 -1.39 20.45
C GLY A 241 -34.61 -2.34 20.46
N THR A 242 -34.36 -3.57 20.06
CA THR A 242 -35.40 -4.60 19.93
C THR A 242 -35.64 -5.25 21.29
N VAL A 243 -36.91 -5.45 21.63
CA VAL A 243 -37.34 -6.20 22.82
C VAL A 243 -37.74 -7.59 22.35
N PHE A 244 -37.37 -8.63 23.10
CA PHE A 244 -37.93 -9.96 22.90
C PHE A 244 -38.62 -10.42 24.17
N THR A 245 -39.72 -11.14 24.01
CA THR A 245 -40.43 -11.76 25.14
C THR A 245 -40.32 -13.27 25.06
N VAL A 246 -40.06 -13.92 26.19
CA VAL A 246 -39.91 -15.39 26.30
C VAL A 246 -41.21 -16.07 26.74
N GLY A 247 -42.33 -15.69 26.14
CA GLY A 247 -43.66 -16.22 26.49
C GLY A 247 -44.29 -15.58 27.73
N ASP A 248 -45.54 -15.97 27.99
CA ASP A 248 -46.36 -15.45 29.09
C ASP A 248 -46.42 -13.91 29.08
N ASN A 249 -46.88 -13.39 27.96
CA ASN A 249 -46.91 -11.97 27.66
C ASN A 249 -47.96 -11.23 28.50
N VAL A 250 -49.04 -11.91 28.91
CA VAL A 250 -50.05 -11.31 29.78
C VAL A 250 -50.74 -12.35 30.67
N TYR A 251 -50.93 -11.97 31.94
CA TYR A 251 -51.65 -12.72 32.97
C TYR A 251 -53.03 -12.12 33.27
N PRO A 252 -54.01 -12.94 33.73
CA PRO A 252 -53.88 -14.35 34.11
C PRO A 252 -53.88 -15.35 32.94
N SER A 253 -54.21 -14.89 31.73
CA SER A 253 -54.14 -15.68 30.50
C SER A 253 -53.82 -14.79 29.32
N GLY A 254 -53.29 -15.35 28.24
CA GLY A 254 -52.97 -14.67 26.99
C GLY A 254 -54.19 -14.24 26.17
N SER A 255 -55.35 -14.01 26.79
CA SER A 255 -56.56 -13.57 26.09
C SER A 255 -56.43 -12.15 25.54
N LEU A 256 -57.13 -11.86 24.45
CA LEU A 256 -57.16 -10.51 23.88
C LEU A 256 -57.67 -9.48 24.88
N ALA A 257 -58.65 -9.86 25.72
CA ALA A 257 -59.19 -9.00 26.77
C ALA A 257 -58.12 -8.64 27.82
N ASN A 258 -57.34 -9.62 28.29
CA ASN A 258 -56.26 -9.35 29.24
C ASN A 258 -55.14 -8.52 28.59
N PHE A 259 -54.79 -8.80 27.34
CA PHE A 259 -53.83 -8.00 26.59
C PHE A 259 -54.27 -6.52 26.49
N GLN A 260 -55.53 -6.27 26.18
CA GLN A 260 -56.10 -4.91 26.10
C GLN A 260 -56.15 -4.23 27.47
N ASN A 261 -56.51 -4.96 28.51
CA ASN A 261 -56.70 -4.38 29.84
C ASN A 261 -55.38 -4.17 30.59
N CYS A 262 -54.33 -4.93 30.27
CA CYS A 262 -53.17 -5.08 31.16
C CYS A 262 -51.85 -4.87 30.42
N TYR A 263 -51.61 -5.53 29.28
CA TYR A 263 -50.41 -5.26 28.47
C TYR A 263 -50.45 -3.89 27.81
N THR A 264 -51.58 -3.54 27.19
CA THR A 264 -51.73 -2.30 26.43
C THR A 264 -51.47 -1.04 27.27
N PRO A 265 -52.03 -0.88 28.48
CA PRO A 265 -51.74 0.30 29.30
C PRO A 265 -50.33 0.32 29.89
N SER A 266 -49.68 -0.83 30.11
CA SER A 266 -48.32 -0.91 30.67
C SER A 266 -47.26 -0.95 29.56
N TRP A 267 -47.11 -2.09 28.89
CA TRP A 267 -46.09 -2.35 27.86
C TRP A 267 -46.50 -1.96 26.44
N GLY A 268 -47.74 -1.54 26.21
CA GLY A 268 -48.27 -1.28 24.86
C GLY A 268 -47.43 -0.33 24.01
N ARG A 269 -46.76 0.66 24.62
CA ARG A 269 -45.85 1.59 23.92
C ARG A 269 -44.58 0.93 23.36
N HIS A 270 -44.19 -0.23 23.90
CA HIS A 270 -43.04 -1.02 23.41
C HIS A 270 -43.44 -2.10 22.40
N LYS A 271 -44.74 -2.34 22.20
CA LYS A 271 -45.26 -3.40 21.32
C LYS A 271 -44.64 -3.39 19.92
N ALA A 272 -44.47 -2.21 19.31
CA ALA A 272 -43.94 -2.08 17.95
C ALA A 272 -42.47 -2.51 17.80
N ARG A 273 -41.72 -2.55 18.90
CA ARG A 273 -40.32 -3.00 18.97
C ARG A 273 -40.18 -4.35 19.66
N THR A 274 -41.29 -5.05 19.93
CA THR A 274 -41.30 -6.37 20.56
C THR A 274 -41.35 -7.49 19.53
N SER A 275 -40.42 -8.43 19.62
CA SER A 275 -40.38 -9.72 18.92
C SER A 275 -40.76 -10.83 19.90
N PRO A 276 -42.03 -11.24 19.96
CA PRO A 276 -42.54 -12.08 21.04
C PRO A 276 -42.42 -13.58 20.77
N THR A 277 -42.37 -14.42 21.81
CA THR A 277 -42.69 -15.86 21.71
C THR A 277 -43.93 -16.22 22.49
N LEU A 278 -44.45 -17.42 22.22
CA LEU A 278 -45.53 -18.07 22.95
C LEU A 278 -45.01 -18.75 24.23
N GLY A 279 -45.74 -18.59 25.33
CA GLY A 279 -45.65 -19.35 26.58
C GLY A 279 -46.94 -20.14 26.82
N ASN A 280 -47.05 -20.83 27.96
CA ASN A 280 -48.26 -21.64 28.21
C ASN A 280 -49.52 -20.79 28.35
N HIS A 281 -49.42 -19.59 28.91
CA HIS A 281 -50.59 -18.76 29.14
C HIS A 281 -51.23 -18.26 27.84
N GLU A 282 -50.50 -18.20 26.72
CA GLU A 282 -51.07 -17.93 25.41
C GLU A 282 -51.99 -19.04 24.88
N TYR A 283 -51.90 -20.26 25.42
CA TYR A 283 -52.75 -21.39 25.03
C TYR A 283 -53.94 -21.63 25.97
N ASP A 284 -54.02 -20.91 27.08
CA ASP A 284 -55.09 -21.08 28.08
C ASP A 284 -56.50 -20.88 27.50
N THR A 285 -56.63 -20.01 26.50
CA THR A 285 -57.92 -19.69 25.86
C THR A 285 -58.17 -20.44 24.55
N SER A 286 -57.13 -21.00 23.94
CA SER A 286 -57.23 -21.70 22.65
C SER A 286 -56.01 -22.59 22.37
N PRO A 287 -56.19 -23.80 21.80
CA PRO A 287 -55.07 -24.67 21.40
C PRO A 287 -54.20 -24.09 20.28
N THR A 288 -54.65 -23.04 19.59
CA THR A 288 -53.90 -22.37 18.52
C THR A 288 -53.32 -21.02 18.95
N ALA A 289 -53.49 -20.62 20.22
CA ALA A 289 -53.11 -19.30 20.72
C ALA A 289 -53.58 -18.14 19.82
N ALA A 290 -54.81 -18.23 19.27
CA ALA A 290 -55.31 -17.29 18.25
C ALA A 290 -55.23 -15.81 18.68
N ASP A 291 -55.46 -15.52 19.96
CA ASP A 291 -55.40 -14.16 20.49
C ASP A 291 -53.97 -13.58 20.38
N TYR A 292 -52.93 -14.39 20.60
CA TYR A 292 -51.53 -13.97 20.46
C TYR A 292 -51.22 -13.41 19.07
N PHE A 293 -51.65 -14.11 18.02
CA PHE A 293 -51.48 -13.64 16.65
C PHE A 293 -52.38 -12.43 16.35
N THR A 294 -53.54 -12.34 17.01
CA THR A 294 -54.44 -11.18 16.88
C THR A 294 -53.80 -9.92 17.43
N TYR A 295 -53.22 -9.96 18.63
CA TYR A 295 -52.64 -8.76 19.22
C TYR A 295 -51.22 -8.46 18.72
N PHE A 296 -50.33 -9.42 18.47
CA PHE A 296 -48.98 -9.11 17.95
C PHE A 296 -48.89 -9.01 16.42
N GLY A 297 -49.86 -9.56 15.68
CA GLY A 297 -49.89 -9.47 14.22
C GLY A 297 -48.65 -10.07 13.57
N ALA A 298 -48.08 -9.38 12.59
CA ALA A 298 -46.91 -9.86 11.84
C ALA A 298 -45.66 -10.13 12.72
N ALA A 299 -45.54 -9.45 13.87
CA ALA A 299 -44.41 -9.67 14.79
C ALA A 299 -44.43 -11.07 15.42
N ALA A 300 -45.60 -11.72 15.49
CA ALA A 300 -45.74 -13.09 16.00
C ALA A 300 -45.34 -14.18 14.99
N GLY A 301 -44.94 -13.80 13.77
CA GLY A 301 -44.63 -14.74 12.71
C GLY A 301 -45.86 -15.44 12.13
N ASP A 302 -45.62 -16.60 11.51
CA ASP A 302 -46.65 -17.40 10.84
C ASP A 302 -47.60 -18.07 11.87
N PRO A 303 -48.92 -17.73 11.85
CA PRO A 303 -49.91 -18.31 12.76
C PRO A 303 -50.05 -19.83 12.68
N THR A 304 -49.58 -20.46 11.60
CA THR A 304 -49.61 -21.92 11.44
C THR A 304 -48.42 -22.63 12.10
N LYS A 305 -47.41 -21.88 12.57
CA LYS A 305 -46.15 -22.41 13.13
C LYS A 305 -45.95 -22.02 14.58
N GLY A 306 -46.07 -20.72 14.89
CA GLY A 306 -45.76 -20.15 16.20
C GLY A 306 -44.25 -20.01 16.51
N TYR A 307 -43.38 -20.20 15.52
CA TYR A 307 -41.93 -19.94 15.59
C TYR A 307 -41.48 -19.24 14.30
N TYR A 308 -40.43 -18.42 14.40
CA TYR A 308 -39.93 -17.58 13.30
C TYR A 308 -38.49 -17.14 13.55
N SER A 309 -37.87 -16.54 12.54
CA SER A 309 -36.53 -15.94 12.65
C SER A 309 -36.50 -14.56 11.97
N TYR A 310 -35.51 -13.75 12.33
CA TYR A 310 -35.27 -12.43 11.73
C TYR A 310 -33.81 -12.01 11.92
N ASP A 311 -33.33 -11.12 11.04
CA ASP A 311 -31.99 -10.55 11.15
C ASP A 311 -32.02 -9.23 11.92
N LEU A 312 -31.07 -9.05 12.83
CA LEU A 312 -30.86 -7.84 13.62
C LEU A 312 -29.40 -7.41 13.54
N GLY A 313 -29.08 -6.54 12.58
CA GLY A 313 -27.71 -6.16 12.28
C GLY A 313 -26.89 -7.38 11.84
N ALA A 314 -25.80 -7.68 12.53
CA ALA A 314 -24.97 -8.85 12.26
C ALA A 314 -25.46 -10.15 12.93
N TRP A 315 -26.60 -10.11 13.65
CA TRP A 315 -27.15 -11.26 14.34
C TRP A 315 -28.30 -11.88 13.59
N HIS A 316 -28.33 -13.20 13.56
CA HIS A 316 -29.53 -13.96 13.21
C HIS A 316 -30.27 -14.36 14.49
N ILE A 317 -31.54 -13.99 14.59
CA ILE A 317 -32.34 -14.17 15.80
C ILE A 317 -33.47 -15.17 15.54
N VAL A 318 -33.63 -16.15 16.44
CA VAL A 318 -34.60 -17.24 16.32
C VAL A 318 -35.56 -17.26 17.51
N ALA A 319 -36.85 -17.18 17.23
CA ALA A 319 -37.94 -17.27 18.20
C ALA A 319 -38.59 -18.66 18.14
N LEU A 320 -38.45 -19.47 19.20
CA LEU A 320 -38.94 -20.85 19.27
C LEU A 320 -40.14 -20.98 20.23
N ASN A 321 -40.96 -22.00 19.99
CA ASN A 321 -42.21 -22.27 20.69
C ASN A 321 -42.10 -23.53 21.54
N SER A 322 -42.19 -23.38 22.85
CA SER A 322 -42.05 -24.50 23.80
C SER A 322 -43.30 -25.38 23.93
N LEU A 323 -44.41 -24.97 23.32
CA LEU A 323 -45.72 -25.61 23.47
C LEU A 323 -46.07 -26.49 22.26
N VAL A 324 -45.18 -26.58 21.27
CA VAL A 324 -45.22 -27.56 20.18
C VAL A 324 -44.06 -28.54 20.32
N SER A 325 -44.05 -29.61 19.53
CA SER A 325 -42.99 -30.61 19.62
C SER A 325 -41.61 -30.00 19.37
N MET A 326 -40.68 -30.28 20.29
CA MET A 326 -39.27 -29.91 20.24
C MET A 326 -38.36 -31.12 20.03
N SER A 327 -38.95 -32.30 19.79
CA SER A 327 -38.22 -33.55 19.60
C SER A 327 -37.39 -33.51 18.30
N ALA A 328 -36.35 -34.35 18.22
CA ALA A 328 -35.60 -34.53 16.99
C ALA A 328 -36.53 -34.98 15.85
N GLY A 329 -36.45 -34.34 14.68
CA GLY A 329 -37.33 -34.61 13.55
C GLY A 329 -38.73 -34.00 13.66
N SER A 330 -39.01 -33.22 14.72
CA SER A 330 -40.23 -32.40 14.76
C SER A 330 -40.21 -31.33 13.66
N ALA A 331 -41.38 -30.81 13.30
CA ALA A 331 -41.50 -29.75 12.30
C ALA A 331 -40.67 -28.51 12.68
N GLN A 332 -40.71 -28.11 13.96
CA GLN A 332 -39.94 -26.99 14.48
C GLN A 332 -38.42 -27.26 14.46
N GLU A 333 -37.97 -28.44 14.87
CA GLU A 333 -36.53 -28.76 14.90
C GLU A 333 -35.95 -28.90 13.49
N THR A 334 -36.70 -29.50 12.56
CA THR A 334 -36.31 -29.59 11.14
C THR A 334 -36.25 -28.20 10.50
N TRP A 335 -37.23 -27.34 10.79
CA TRP A 335 -37.23 -25.95 10.34
C TRP A 335 -36.02 -25.19 10.88
N LEU A 336 -35.71 -25.31 12.19
CA LEU A 336 -34.57 -24.65 12.81
C LEU A 336 -33.25 -24.99 12.12
N ARG A 337 -33.01 -26.27 11.82
CA ARG A 337 -31.79 -26.67 11.09
C ARG A 337 -31.73 -26.07 9.68
N ALA A 338 -32.85 -26.04 8.96
CA ALA A 338 -32.91 -25.45 7.63
C ALA A 338 -32.69 -23.92 7.68
N ASP A 339 -33.25 -23.26 8.69
CA ASP A 339 -33.11 -21.83 8.93
C ASP A 339 -31.65 -21.46 9.25
N LEU A 340 -31.00 -22.20 10.17
CA LEU A 340 -29.58 -22.01 10.48
C LEU A 340 -28.67 -22.28 9.28
N ALA A 341 -29.01 -23.26 8.43
CA ALA A 341 -28.25 -23.52 7.20
C ALA A 341 -28.41 -22.39 6.17
N ALA A 342 -29.57 -21.74 6.12
CA ALA A 342 -29.83 -20.61 5.24
C ALA A 342 -29.20 -19.29 5.74
N HIS A 343 -28.93 -19.18 7.05
CA HIS A 343 -28.37 -17.99 7.68
C HIS A 343 -27.04 -18.31 8.38
N PRO A 344 -25.91 -18.40 7.64
CA PRO A 344 -24.60 -18.78 8.20
C PRO A 344 -23.93 -17.66 9.02
N ALA A 345 -24.73 -16.75 9.60
CA ALA A 345 -24.23 -15.65 10.41
C ALA A 345 -23.43 -16.21 11.60
N ARG A 346 -22.24 -15.62 11.85
CA ARG A 346 -21.38 -16.03 12.98
C ARG A 346 -22.03 -15.81 14.35
N CYS A 347 -22.99 -14.90 14.43
CA CYS A 347 -23.68 -14.53 15.64
C CYS A 347 -25.15 -14.95 15.52
N THR A 348 -25.53 -16.01 16.22
CA THR A 348 -26.92 -16.48 16.28
C THR A 348 -27.40 -16.48 17.73
N LEU A 349 -28.62 -16.03 17.97
CA LEU A 349 -29.29 -16.10 19.26
C LEU A 349 -30.67 -16.72 19.08
N ALA A 350 -31.01 -17.68 19.95
CA ALA A 350 -32.34 -18.27 19.99
C ALA A 350 -32.97 -18.06 21.37
N TYR A 351 -34.28 -17.81 21.41
CA TYR A 351 -35.04 -17.63 22.66
C TYR A 351 -36.40 -18.32 22.60
N TRP A 352 -36.85 -18.82 23.76
CA TRP A 352 -38.14 -19.50 23.96
C TRP A 352 -38.50 -19.57 25.45
N HIS A 353 -39.70 -20.05 25.75
CA HIS A 353 -40.29 -20.01 27.08
C HIS A 353 -39.72 -21.03 28.09
N TYR A 354 -39.70 -22.33 27.76
CA TYR A 354 -39.26 -23.36 28.70
C TYR A 354 -37.76 -23.67 28.64
N PRO A 355 -36.98 -23.35 29.68
CA PRO A 355 -35.53 -23.43 29.61
C PRO A 355 -35.03 -24.88 29.60
N ARG A 356 -33.96 -25.15 28.85
CA ARG A 356 -33.29 -26.46 28.91
C ARG A 356 -32.69 -26.74 30.29
N PHE A 357 -32.16 -25.70 30.92
CA PHE A 357 -31.54 -25.73 32.25
C PHE A 357 -32.13 -24.61 33.11
N SER A 358 -32.57 -24.96 34.32
CA SER A 358 -33.08 -24.00 35.31
C SER A 358 -32.38 -24.21 36.64
N SER A 359 -31.95 -23.12 37.28
CA SER A 359 -31.52 -23.09 38.69
C SER A 359 -32.65 -22.69 39.65
N GLY A 360 -33.86 -22.51 39.14
CA GLY A 360 -35.03 -22.10 39.92
C GLY A 360 -35.58 -23.24 40.78
N THR A 361 -36.19 -22.88 41.91
CA THR A 361 -36.80 -23.83 42.86
C THR A 361 -38.28 -24.11 42.57
N THR A 362 -38.95 -23.24 41.81
CA THR A 362 -40.38 -23.36 41.46
C THR A 362 -40.62 -24.03 40.11
N HIS A 363 -39.81 -23.67 39.10
CA HIS A 363 -39.90 -24.22 37.74
C HIS A 363 -38.57 -24.86 37.33
N GLY A 364 -38.65 -26.08 36.79
CA GLY A 364 -37.50 -26.95 36.53
C GLY A 364 -36.95 -26.88 35.10
N SER A 365 -35.89 -27.65 34.89
CA SER A 365 -35.28 -27.86 33.57
C SER A 365 -36.23 -28.64 32.64
N MET A 366 -36.30 -28.28 31.36
CA MET A 366 -37.09 -29.01 30.37
C MET A 366 -36.19 -29.85 29.45
N VAL A 367 -36.08 -31.15 29.73
CA VAL A 367 -35.27 -32.08 28.91
C VAL A 367 -35.77 -32.17 27.46
N GLY A 368 -37.07 -31.95 27.23
CA GLY A 368 -37.69 -31.99 25.91
C GLY A 368 -37.13 -30.99 24.90
N SER A 369 -36.49 -29.90 25.33
CA SER A 369 -35.85 -28.92 24.44
C SER A 369 -34.42 -29.29 24.03
N GLN A 370 -33.88 -30.43 24.51
CA GLN A 370 -32.53 -30.89 24.18
C GLN A 370 -32.24 -30.93 22.67
N PRO A 371 -33.14 -31.41 21.79
CA PRO A 371 -32.86 -31.46 20.35
C PRO A 371 -32.72 -30.06 19.71
N LEU A 372 -33.52 -29.08 20.14
CA LEU A 372 -33.37 -27.69 19.69
C LEU A 372 -32.02 -27.11 20.17
N TRP A 373 -31.63 -27.38 21.41
CA TRP A 373 -30.32 -26.99 21.94
C TRP A 373 -29.16 -27.57 21.13
N GLN A 374 -29.27 -28.84 20.70
CA GLN A 374 -28.31 -29.52 19.85
C GLN A 374 -28.33 -29.05 18.38
N ALA A 375 -29.39 -28.39 17.92
CA ALA A 375 -29.42 -27.79 16.60
C ALA A 375 -28.66 -26.46 16.57
N LEU A 376 -28.60 -25.76 17.70
CA LEU A 376 -27.93 -24.46 17.86
C LEU A 376 -26.41 -24.56 18.09
N TYR A 377 -25.87 -25.76 18.29
CA TYR A 377 -24.45 -26.03 18.62
C TYR A 377 -23.82 -26.96 17.60
#